data_AF-A0A1I0M246-F1
#
_entry.id   AF-A0A1I0M246-F1
#
_cell.length_a   1.000
_cell.length_b   1.000
_cell.length_c   1.000
_cell.angle_alpha   90.00
_cell.angle_beta   90.00
_cell.angle_gamma   90.00
#
_symmetry.space_group_name_H-M   'P 1'
#
loop_
_entity.id
_entity.type
_entity.pdbx_description
1 polymer ?
#
loop_
_entity_poly.entity_id
_entity_poly.type
_entity_poly.pdbx_seq_one_letter_code
_entity_poly.pdbx_strand_id
1 'polypeptide(L)' 'MVVQTERDDATWYECETCGLLFDEQSDASEHEKRCDGSDPTYIQ' A
#
# COMPACT_ATOMS: atom_id res chain seq x y z
N MET A 1 -5.96 6.42 -3.79
CA MET A 1 -6.14 5.30 -4.72
C MET A 1 -4.94 4.37 -4.52
N VAL A 2 -4.99 3.13 -4.98
CA VAL A 2 -3.81 2.26 -4.92
C VAL A 2 -3.02 2.38 -6.21
N VAL A 3 -1.70 2.40 -6.11
CA VAL A 3 -0.80 2.49 -7.28
C VAL A 3 -0.35 1.08 -7.64
N GLN A 4 -0.57 0.69 -8.89
CA GLN A 4 -0.03 -0.57 -9.40
C GLN A 4 1.46 -0.39 -9.76
N THR A 5 2.30 -1.28 -9.26
CA THR A 5 3.73 -1.31 -9.57
C THR A 5 4.18 -2.72 -9.91
N GLU A 6 5.17 -2.85 -10.78
CA GLU A 6 5.79 -4.14 -11.13
C GLU A 6 7.15 -4.23 -10.41
N ARG A 7 7.35 -5.27 -9.59
CA ARG A 7 8.62 -5.56 -8.89
C ARG A 7 8.89 -7.05 -8.93
N ASP A 8 10.13 -7.43 -9.21
CA ASP A 8 10.58 -8.82 -9.23
C ASP A 8 9.70 -9.72 -10.12
N ASP A 9 9.33 -9.21 -11.30
CA ASP A 9 8.44 -9.86 -12.28
C ASP A 9 7.02 -10.17 -11.75
N ALA A 10 6.61 -9.54 -10.64
CA ALA A 10 5.28 -9.63 -10.06
C ALA A 10 4.59 -8.25 -10.00
N THR A 11 3.26 -8.27 -10.09
CA THR A 11 2.44 -7.08 -9.90
C THR A 11 2.13 -6.89 -8.42
N TRP A 12 2.37 -5.68 -7.93
CA TRP A 12 2.10 -5.23 -6.57
C TRP A 12 1.21 -3.99 -6.58
N TYR A 13 0.53 -3.77 -5.48
CA TYR A 13 -0.36 -2.62 -5.27
C TYR A 13 0.11 -1.86 -4.04
N GLU A 14 0.54 -0.62 -4.23
CA GLU A 14 1.05 0.26 -3.20
C GLU A 14 -0.05 1.19 -2.70
N CYS A 15 -0.16 1.33 -1.38
CA CYS A 15 -1.00 2.36 -0.78
C CYS A 15 -0.30 3.72 -0.85
N GLU A 16 -0.89 4.71 -1.53
CA GLU A 16 -0.35 6.08 -1.64
C GLU A 16 -0.19 6.78 -0.28
N THR A 17 -0.92 6.32 0.73
CA THR A 17 -1.01 6.96 2.04
C THR A 17 0.11 6.53 2.99
N CYS A 18 0.55 5.26 2.93
CA CYS A 18 1.52 4.71 3.87
C CYS A 18 2.70 3.97 3.19
N GLY A 19 2.67 3.79 1.86
CA GLY A 19 3.70 3.09 1.09
C GLY A 19 3.73 1.57 1.29
N LEU A 20 2.73 0.98 1.95
CA LEU A 20 2.63 -0.48 2.09
C LEU A 20 2.28 -1.13 0.74
N LEU A 21 2.92 -2.27 0.48
CA LEU A 21 2.73 -3.08 -0.73
C LEU A 21 1.86 -4.31 -0.43
N PHE A 22 0.96 -4.60 -1.35
CA PHE A 22 0.04 -5.74 -1.32
C PHE A 22 0.12 -6.49 -2.64
N ASP A 23 -0.07 -7.81 -2.62
CA ASP A 23 -0.10 -8.65 -3.82
C ASP A 23 -1.46 -8.63 -4.53
N GLU A 24 -2.54 -8.30 -3.80
CA GLU A 24 -3.89 -8.16 -4.35
C GLU A 24 -4.41 -6.72 -4.33
N GLN A 25 -5.06 -6.30 -5.42
CA GLN A 25 -5.66 -4.97 -5.52
C GLN A 25 -6.79 -4.75 -4.52
N SER A 26 -7.57 -5.81 -4.26
CA SER A 26 -8.70 -5.77 -3.32
C SER A 26 -8.23 -5.48 -1.90
N ASP A 27 -7.15 -6.13 -1.46
CA ASP A 27 -6.55 -5.92 -0.14
C ASP A 27 -5.96 -4.53 -0.03
N ALA A 28 -5.22 -4.08 -1.04
CA ALA A 28 -4.68 -2.73 -1.08
C ALA A 28 -5.79 -1.67 -0.97
N SER A 29 -6.89 -1.85 -1.69
CA SER A 29 -8.02 -0.91 -1.70
C SER A 29 -8.81 -0.93 -0.39
N GLU A 30 -9.07 -2.11 0.18
CA GLU A 30 -9.67 -2.24 1.51
C GLU A 30 -8.78 -1.64 2.60
N HIS A 31 -7.46 -1.83 2.50
CA HIS A 31 -6.49 -1.20 3.37
C HIS A 31 -6.56 0.31 3.25
N GLU A 32 -6.47 0.87 2.04
CA GLU A 32 -6.48 2.32 1.82
C GLU A 32 -7.73 2.99 2.43
N LYS A 33 -8.91 2.37 2.30
CA LYS A 33 -10.15 2.87 2.91
C LYS A 33 -10.08 2.96 4.45
N ARG A 34 -9.28 2.09 5.08
CA ARG A 34 -9.06 2.05 6.54
C ARG A 34 -7.72 2.67 6.94
N CYS A 35 -6.91 3.11 5.99
CA CYS A 35 -5.56 3.59 6.22
C CYS A 35 -5.65 5.04 6.67
N ASP A 36 -5.43 5.28 7.96
CA ASP A 36 -5.48 6.62 8.55
C ASP A 36 -4.26 7.49 8.20
N GLY A 37 -3.32 7.00 7.38
CA GLY A 37 -2.12 7.75 7.01
C GLY A 37 -1.28 8.20 8.20
N SER A 38 -1.45 7.51 9.32
CA SER A 38 -0.48 7.56 10.39
C SER A 38 0.75 6.84 9.86
N ASP A 39 1.57 7.61 9.15
CA ASP A 39 2.97 7.32 8.88
C ASP A 39 3.50 6.63 10.13
N PRO A 40 4.03 5.39 10.04
CA PRO A 40 4.62 4.74 11.20
C PRO A 40 5.72 5.69 11.63
N THR A 41 5.40 6.55 12.61
CA THR A 41 6.34 7.55 13.11
C THR A 41 7.47 6.67 13.56
N TYR A 42 8.54 6.66 12.77
CA TYR A 42 9.71 5.86 13.04
C TYR A 42 10.25 6.49 14.31
N ILE A 43 9.78 5.98 15.45
CA ILE A 43 10.26 6.40 16.74
C ILE A 43 11.67 5.84 16.76
N GLN A 44 12.60 6.69 16.31
CA GLN A 44 14.04 6.54 16.45
C GLN A 44 14.42 6.48 17.91
#